data_AF-A0A929DS73-F1
#
_entry.id   AF-A0A929DS73-F1
#
_cell.length_a   1.000
_cell.length_b   1.000
_cell.length_c   1.000
_cell.angle_alpha   90.00
_cell.angle_beta   90.00
_cell.angle_gamma   90.00
#
_symmetry.space_group_name_H-M   'P 1'
#
loop_
_entity.id
_entity.type
_entity.pdbx_description
1 polymer ?
#
loop_
_entity_poly.entity_id
_entity_poly.type
_entity_poly.pdbx_seq_one_letter_code
_entity_poly.pdbx_strand_id
1 'polypeptide(L)'
;MSKVVRRRAGDLAPNLELWAALENGRILTAALADFYDEVFADPKLSHFFKDVTVERVREKQYNFLYAILTGEPVYFGERPRNGHHWMVISNELFDYRENMLARHLENHGVSDEHVQHLRRISEAFRKQIVKDAPFPKRFGGKELPLEGYESVDLAIGSLCDGCGGEMHEGDKAKYHVRTGHTYCQVCMPEGSSEPKVAATS
;
A
#
# COMPACT_ATOMS: atom_id res chain seq x y z
N MET A 1 -12.66 25.64 -4.55
CA MET A 1 -11.24 25.59 -4.13
C MET A 1 -10.46 24.76 -5.13
N SER A 2 -9.62 25.38 -5.95
CA SER A 2 -8.79 24.64 -6.91
C SER A 2 -7.79 23.78 -6.12
N LYS A 3 -7.87 22.45 -6.23
CA LYS A 3 -6.84 21.57 -5.69
C LYS A 3 -5.54 21.97 -6.36
N VAL A 4 -4.61 22.54 -5.62
CA VAL A 4 -3.26 22.80 -6.10
C VAL A 4 -2.65 21.44 -6.46
N VAL A 5 -2.70 21.08 -7.75
CA VAL A 5 -1.99 19.92 -8.28
C VAL A 5 -0.52 20.28 -8.18
N ARG A 6 0.15 19.76 -7.15
CA ARG A 6 1.61 19.91 -7.03
C ARG A 6 2.22 19.33 -8.29
N ARG A 7 2.81 20.19 -9.12
CA ARG A 7 3.59 19.73 -10.27
C ARG A 7 4.79 18.94 -9.73
N ARG A 8 4.90 17.70 -10.15
CA ARG A 8 6.09 16.89 -9.91
C ARG A 8 7.25 17.44 -10.75
N ALA A 9 8.47 17.31 -10.25
CA ALA A 9 9.69 17.87 -10.85
C ALA A 9 10.85 16.87 -10.73
N GLY A 10 11.93 17.11 -11.46
CA GLY A 10 13.09 16.20 -11.51
C GLY A 10 12.68 14.81 -12.01
N ASP A 11 13.18 13.76 -11.36
CA ASP A 11 12.84 12.36 -11.69
C ASP A 11 11.35 12.03 -11.57
N LEU A 12 10.55 12.88 -10.91
CA LEU A 12 9.10 12.67 -10.78
C LEU A 12 8.29 13.45 -11.82
N ALA A 13 8.92 14.29 -12.65
CA ALA A 13 8.23 15.01 -13.71
C ALA A 13 7.60 14.03 -14.72
N PRO A 14 6.43 14.36 -15.31
CA PRO A 14 5.83 13.52 -16.35
C PRO A 14 6.82 13.22 -17.48
N ASN A 15 6.83 11.97 -17.92
CA ASN A 15 7.69 11.46 -18.97
C ASN A 15 6.86 10.59 -19.92
N LEU A 16 6.23 11.24 -20.89
CA LEU A 16 5.39 10.60 -21.89
C LEU A 16 6.19 9.76 -22.90
N GLU A 17 7.47 10.06 -23.09
CA GLU A 17 8.35 9.25 -23.93
C GLU A 17 8.61 7.89 -23.29
N LEU A 18 8.96 7.87 -22.00
CA LEU A 18 9.07 6.61 -21.24
C LEU A 18 7.74 5.87 -21.19
N TRP A 19 6.62 6.58 -21.04
CA TRP A 19 5.29 5.95 -21.10
C TRP A 19 5.03 5.26 -22.45
N ALA A 20 5.35 5.94 -23.56
CA ALA A 20 5.23 5.38 -24.90
C ALA A 20 6.18 4.17 -25.10
N ALA A 21 7.40 4.23 -24.55
CA ALA A 21 8.36 3.13 -24.59
C ALA A 21 7.91 1.90 -23.79
N LEU A 22 7.04 2.08 -22.79
CA LEU A 22 6.34 0.98 -22.09
C LEU A 22 5.10 0.50 -22.87
N GLU A 23 5.02 0.80 -24.16
CA GLU A 23 3.87 0.56 -25.04
C GLU A 23 2.55 1.03 -24.44
N ASN A 24 2.56 2.26 -23.91
CA ASN A 24 1.41 2.86 -23.25
C ASN A 24 0.82 1.97 -22.13
N GLY A 25 1.70 1.28 -21.39
CA GLY A 25 1.35 0.50 -20.21
C GLY A 25 1.22 -1.00 -20.43
N ARG A 26 1.25 -1.48 -21.69
CA ARG A 26 1.18 -2.93 -21.97
C ARG A 26 2.36 -3.69 -21.34
N ILE A 27 3.58 -3.18 -21.52
CA ILE A 27 4.80 -3.78 -20.96
C ILE A 27 4.79 -3.69 -19.43
N LEU A 28 4.42 -2.54 -18.88
CA LEU A 28 4.39 -2.35 -17.42
C LEU A 28 3.39 -3.31 -16.75
N THR A 29 2.22 -3.51 -17.34
CA THR A 29 1.22 -4.46 -16.83
C THR A 29 1.77 -5.89 -16.76
N ALA A 30 2.42 -6.35 -17.84
CA ALA A 30 2.99 -7.70 -17.90
C ALA A 30 4.14 -7.87 -16.91
N ALA A 31 5.08 -6.91 -16.85
CA ALA A 31 6.19 -6.95 -15.91
C ALA A 31 5.72 -6.93 -14.44
N LEU A 32 4.69 -6.14 -14.10
CA LEU A 32 4.13 -6.13 -12.75
C LEU A 32 3.38 -7.43 -12.41
N ALA A 33 2.82 -8.13 -13.40
CA ALA A 33 2.20 -9.44 -13.16
C ALA A 33 3.26 -10.43 -12.64
N ASP A 34 4.32 -10.66 -13.41
CA ASP A 34 5.38 -11.61 -13.06
C ASP A 34 6.15 -11.19 -11.81
N PHE A 35 6.42 -9.88 -11.66
CA PHE A 35 7.05 -9.34 -10.48
C PHE A 35 6.26 -9.65 -9.20
N TYR A 36 4.94 -9.42 -9.20
CA TYR A 36 4.14 -9.67 -8.00
C TYR A 36 3.88 -11.15 -7.74
N ASP A 37 3.88 -12.02 -8.76
CA ASP A 37 3.89 -13.46 -8.53
C ASP A 37 5.13 -13.88 -7.73
N GLU A 38 6.30 -13.34 -8.09
CA GLU A 38 7.54 -13.61 -7.34
C GLU A 38 7.51 -12.99 -5.94
N VAL A 39 7.05 -11.74 -5.78
CA VAL A 39 6.95 -11.06 -4.47
C VAL A 39 6.08 -11.84 -3.47
N PHE A 40 4.95 -12.38 -3.93
CA PHE A 40 4.02 -13.14 -3.07
C PHE A 40 4.57 -14.53 -2.70
N ALA A 41 5.46 -15.09 -3.53
CA ALA A 41 6.18 -16.33 -3.23
C ALA A 41 7.46 -16.12 -2.39
N ASP A 42 7.97 -14.88 -2.33
CA ASP A 42 9.26 -14.57 -1.70
C ASP A 42 9.15 -14.55 -0.15
N PRO A 43 9.95 -15.36 0.58
CA PRO A 43 9.88 -15.41 2.05
C PRO A 43 10.25 -14.10 2.77
N LYS A 44 11.02 -13.20 2.14
CA LYS A 44 11.42 -11.91 2.72
C LYS A 44 10.35 -10.83 2.51
N LEU A 45 9.45 -11.01 1.54
CA LEU A 45 8.47 -9.98 1.15
C LEU A 45 7.02 -10.39 1.43
N SER A 46 6.66 -11.64 1.18
CA SER A 46 5.27 -12.17 1.26
C SER A 46 4.53 -11.80 2.55
N HIS A 47 5.22 -11.75 3.69
CA HIS A 47 4.60 -11.43 4.98
C HIS A 47 4.02 -10.00 5.05
N PHE A 48 4.47 -9.07 4.18
CA PHE A 48 3.89 -7.72 4.09
C PHE A 48 2.55 -7.69 3.34
N PHE A 49 2.17 -8.79 2.68
CA PHE A 49 1.05 -8.85 1.75
C PHE A 49 -0.10 -9.78 2.21
N LYS A 50 -0.06 -10.29 3.45
CA LYS A 50 -1.03 -11.29 3.97
C LYS A 50 -2.50 -10.88 3.84
N ASP A 51 -2.79 -9.59 3.99
CA ASP A 51 -4.16 -9.06 4.02
C ASP A 51 -4.53 -8.29 2.75
N VAL A 52 -3.80 -8.49 1.64
CA VAL A 52 -4.06 -7.82 0.35
C VAL A 52 -4.01 -8.83 -0.80
N THR A 53 -4.91 -8.66 -1.78
CA THR A 53 -4.89 -9.48 -3.00
C THR A 53 -3.77 -9.02 -3.93
N VAL A 54 -3.21 -9.95 -4.71
CA VAL A 54 -2.14 -9.65 -5.66
C VAL A 54 -2.60 -8.66 -6.73
N GLU A 55 -3.84 -8.78 -7.20
CA GLU A 55 -4.47 -7.85 -8.16
C GLU A 55 -4.49 -6.43 -7.63
N ARG A 56 -4.91 -6.25 -6.36
CA ARG A 56 -4.99 -4.93 -5.74
C ARG A 56 -3.62 -4.26 -5.64
N VAL A 57 -2.57 -5.02 -5.38
CA VAL A 57 -1.20 -4.49 -5.29
C VAL A 57 -0.65 -4.15 -6.68
N ARG A 58 -0.89 -5.01 -7.69
CA ARG A 58 -0.56 -4.76 -9.10
C ARG A 58 -1.20 -3.47 -9.61
N GLU A 59 -2.51 -3.33 -9.46
CA GLU A 59 -3.26 -2.15 -9.88
C GLU A 59 -2.77 -0.88 -9.17
N LYS A 60 -2.51 -0.96 -7.87
CA LYS A 60 -2.01 0.19 -7.09
C LYS A 60 -0.64 0.65 -7.59
N GLN A 61 0.28 -0.26 -7.84
CA GLN A 61 1.62 0.07 -8.37
C GLN A 61 1.54 0.61 -9.79
N TYR A 62 0.71 0.01 -10.66
CA TYR A 62 0.48 0.48 -12.01
C TYR A 62 -0.07 1.91 -12.02
N ASN A 63 -1.14 2.16 -11.27
CA ASN A 63 -1.77 3.48 -11.20
C ASN A 63 -0.82 4.54 -10.62
N PHE A 64 0.04 4.15 -9.67
CA PHE A 64 1.05 5.05 -9.12
C PHE A 64 2.06 5.49 -10.19
N LEU A 65 2.63 4.54 -10.94
CA LEU A 65 3.59 4.81 -12.01
C LEU A 65 2.93 5.53 -13.18
N TYR A 66 1.75 5.10 -13.61
CA TYR A 66 0.96 5.78 -14.64
C TYR A 66 0.76 7.25 -14.28
N ALA A 67 0.28 7.55 -13.07
CA ALA A 67 0.09 8.93 -12.62
C ALA A 67 1.38 9.75 -12.61
N ILE A 68 2.55 9.12 -12.36
CA ILE A 68 3.86 9.79 -12.42
C ILE A 68 4.23 10.07 -13.87
N LEU A 69 4.22 9.05 -14.72
CA LEU A 69 4.71 9.12 -16.09
C LEU A 69 3.82 9.98 -16.99
N THR A 70 2.49 9.95 -16.80
CA THR A 70 1.56 10.73 -17.62
C THR A 70 1.18 12.06 -16.98
N GLY A 71 1.31 12.18 -15.66
CA GLY A 71 0.81 13.32 -14.90
C GLY A 71 -0.71 13.27 -14.60
N GLU A 72 -1.40 12.23 -15.06
CA GLU A 72 -2.85 12.08 -14.85
C GLU A 72 -3.18 11.79 -13.38
N PRO A 73 -4.17 12.47 -12.77
CA PRO A 73 -4.46 12.37 -11.35
C PRO A 73 -5.34 11.17 -10.98
N VAL A 74 -4.99 9.97 -11.45
CA VAL A 74 -5.79 8.75 -11.25
C VAL A 74 -5.36 7.90 -10.05
N TYR A 75 -4.22 8.20 -9.43
CA TYR A 75 -3.77 7.47 -8.25
C TYR A 75 -4.47 8.01 -6.99
N PHE A 76 -5.42 7.24 -6.47
CA PHE A 76 -6.17 7.54 -5.25
C PHE A 76 -5.63 6.83 -3.99
N GLY A 77 -4.46 6.18 -4.09
CA GLY A 77 -3.85 5.49 -2.97
C GLY A 77 -3.18 6.42 -1.96
N GLU A 78 -2.81 5.86 -0.81
CA GLU A 78 -2.03 6.58 0.20
C GLU A 78 -0.67 7.02 -0.33
N ARG A 79 -0.15 8.13 0.20
CA ARG A 79 1.24 8.55 -0.04
C ARG A 79 2.20 7.47 0.47
N PRO A 80 3.39 7.28 -0.15
CA PRO A 80 4.33 6.24 0.25
C PRO A 80 4.63 6.20 1.74
N ARG A 81 4.78 7.36 2.41
CA ARG A 81 4.90 7.41 3.87
C ARG A 81 3.74 6.67 4.55
N ASN A 82 2.50 7.11 4.36
CA ASN A 82 1.35 6.49 5.03
C ASN A 82 1.12 5.03 4.59
N GLY A 83 1.33 4.71 3.31
CA GLY A 83 1.13 3.37 2.78
C GLY A 83 2.06 2.32 3.37
N HIS A 84 3.27 2.71 3.77
CA HIS A 84 4.28 1.80 4.33
C HIS A 84 4.46 1.99 5.85
N HIS A 85 3.57 2.72 6.53
CA HIS A 85 3.85 3.26 7.86
C HIS A 85 4.19 2.21 8.93
N TRP A 86 3.61 1.02 8.84
CA TRP A 86 3.80 -0.08 9.77
C TRP A 86 4.96 -1.02 9.41
N MET A 87 5.46 -0.94 8.18
CA MET A 87 6.44 -1.89 7.64
C MET A 87 7.86 -1.48 8.04
N VAL A 88 8.60 -2.31 8.77
CA VAL A 88 10.05 -2.07 8.99
C VAL A 88 10.80 -2.54 7.75
N ILE A 89 11.23 -1.59 6.91
CA ILE A 89 11.87 -1.86 5.62
C ILE A 89 13.30 -1.32 5.71
N SER A 90 14.30 -2.21 5.66
CA SER A 90 15.71 -1.82 5.62
C SER A 90 16.09 -1.30 4.22
N ASN A 91 17.25 -0.66 4.13
CA ASN A 91 17.82 -0.30 2.83
C ASN A 91 18.02 -1.55 1.96
N GLU A 92 18.53 -2.64 2.53
CA GLU A 92 18.79 -3.88 1.78
C GLU A 92 17.50 -4.49 1.25
N LEU A 93 16.42 -4.47 2.03
CA LEU A 93 15.13 -5.01 1.59
C LEU A 93 14.51 -4.14 0.48
N PHE A 94 14.65 -2.82 0.60
CA PHE A 94 14.23 -1.90 -0.46
C PHE A 94 15.01 -2.19 -1.75
N ASP A 95 16.34 -2.26 -1.69
CA ASP A 95 17.19 -2.54 -2.84
C ASP A 95 16.94 -3.93 -3.43
N TYR A 96 16.68 -4.92 -2.59
CA TYR A 96 16.30 -6.28 -3.00
C TYR A 96 15.03 -6.25 -3.87
N ARG A 97 13.98 -5.56 -3.41
CA ARG A 97 12.73 -5.40 -4.15
C ARG A 97 12.93 -4.63 -5.45
N GLU A 98 13.70 -3.54 -5.43
CA GLU A 98 13.97 -2.74 -6.64
C GLU A 98 14.77 -3.54 -7.68
N ASN A 99 15.75 -4.33 -7.27
CA ASN A 99 16.49 -5.21 -8.17
C ASN A 99 15.61 -6.31 -8.77
N MET A 100 14.69 -6.87 -7.98
CA MET A 100 13.70 -7.82 -8.47
C MET A 100 12.80 -7.19 -9.54
N LEU A 101 12.27 -5.98 -9.29
CA LEU A 101 11.46 -5.26 -10.28
C LEU A 101 12.26 -4.92 -11.54
N ALA A 102 13.50 -4.44 -11.40
CA ALA A 102 14.38 -4.13 -12.53
C ALA A 102 14.57 -5.34 -13.45
N ARG A 103 14.90 -6.51 -12.90
CA ARG A 103 15.04 -7.75 -13.66
C ARG A 103 13.77 -8.11 -14.45
N HIS A 104 12.58 -7.95 -13.85
CA HIS A 104 11.32 -8.22 -14.56
C HIS A 104 11.09 -7.22 -15.68
N LEU A 105 11.37 -5.93 -15.48
CA LEU A 105 11.27 -4.93 -16.55
C LEU A 105 12.23 -5.25 -17.71
N GLU A 106 13.47 -5.62 -17.42
CA GLU A 106 14.47 -6.03 -18.41
C GLU A 106 14.03 -7.29 -19.19
N ASN A 107 13.49 -8.30 -18.50
CA ASN A 107 12.96 -9.51 -19.12
C ASN A 107 11.81 -9.23 -20.10
N HIS A 108 11.04 -8.16 -19.84
CA HIS A 108 9.98 -7.68 -20.72
C HIS A 108 10.46 -6.68 -21.79
N GLY A 109 11.78 -6.53 -21.95
CA GLY A 109 12.40 -5.75 -23.03
C GLY A 109 12.52 -4.26 -22.77
N VAL A 110 12.33 -3.79 -21.53
CA VAL A 110 12.57 -2.39 -21.17
C VAL A 110 14.08 -2.12 -21.20
N SER A 111 14.49 -1.03 -21.86
CA SER A 111 15.91 -0.65 -21.94
C SER A 111 16.47 -0.28 -20.56
N ASP A 112 17.78 -0.50 -20.37
CA ASP A 112 18.47 -0.14 -19.12
C ASP A 112 18.23 1.34 -18.75
N GLU A 113 18.32 2.26 -19.71
CA GLU A 113 18.03 3.68 -19.47
C GLU A 113 16.66 3.92 -18.82
N HIS A 114 15.62 3.26 -19.34
CA HIS A 114 14.25 3.35 -18.83
C HIS A 114 14.07 2.66 -17.49
N VAL A 115 14.74 1.51 -17.28
CA VAL A 115 14.79 0.82 -15.98
C VAL A 115 15.44 1.71 -14.92
N GLN A 116 16.58 2.35 -15.23
CA GLN A 116 17.24 3.29 -14.34
C GLN A 116 16.35 4.51 -14.03
N HIS A 117 15.58 4.99 -15.00
CA HIS A 117 14.61 6.07 -14.76
C HIS A 117 13.51 5.65 -13.78
N LEU A 118 12.91 4.48 -13.98
CA LEU A 118 11.92 3.92 -13.06
C LEU A 118 12.50 3.69 -11.66
N ARG A 119 13.76 3.26 -11.57
CA ARG A 119 14.47 3.15 -10.28
C ARG A 119 14.63 4.51 -9.60
N ARG A 120 15.03 5.56 -10.33
CA ARG A 120 15.12 6.93 -9.77
C ARG A 120 13.77 7.45 -9.26
N ILE A 121 12.67 7.10 -9.92
CA ILE A 121 11.32 7.37 -9.42
C ILE A 121 11.12 6.72 -8.05
N SER A 122 11.41 5.42 -7.91
CA SER A 122 11.32 4.72 -6.61
C SER A 122 12.22 5.36 -5.56
N GLU A 123 13.46 5.70 -5.91
CA GLU A 123 14.45 6.28 -4.99
C GLU A 123 14.01 7.62 -4.40
N ALA A 124 13.26 8.44 -5.16
CA ALA A 124 12.69 9.68 -4.66
C ALA A 124 11.77 9.47 -3.43
N PHE A 125 11.28 8.24 -3.21
CA PHE A 125 10.45 7.87 -2.07
C PHE A 125 11.17 7.08 -0.97
N ARG A 126 12.47 6.72 -1.13
CA ARG A 126 13.20 5.89 -0.16
C ARG A 126 13.08 6.40 1.27
N LYS A 127 13.32 7.70 1.49
CA LYS A 127 13.24 8.36 2.82
C LYS A 127 11.85 8.30 3.47
N GLN A 128 10.81 8.00 2.70
CA GLN A 128 9.43 7.86 3.21
C GLN A 128 9.10 6.40 3.54
N ILE A 129 9.88 5.45 3.04
CA ILE A 129 9.59 4.00 3.10
C ILE A 129 10.55 3.32 4.08
N VAL A 130 11.85 3.53 3.87
CA VAL A 130 12.93 2.90 4.66
C VAL A 130 12.98 3.48 6.06
N LYS A 131 12.98 2.59 7.06
CA LYS A 131 13.00 2.90 8.49
C LYS A 131 13.33 1.68 9.33
N ASP A 132 13.83 1.93 10.53
CA ASP A 132 14.15 0.94 11.57
C ASP A 132 12.97 0.65 12.51
N ALA A 133 11.96 1.53 12.56
CA ALA A 133 10.76 1.35 13.36
C ALA A 133 9.49 1.87 12.64
N PRO A 134 8.29 1.33 12.95
CA PRO A 134 7.03 1.87 12.46
C PRO A 134 6.82 3.35 12.82
N PHE A 135 6.06 4.07 12.01
CA PHE A 135 5.64 5.44 12.34
C PHE A 135 4.12 5.60 12.19
N PRO A 136 3.50 6.56 12.91
CA PRO A 136 2.06 6.79 12.80
C PRO A 136 1.66 7.30 11.41
N LYS A 137 0.48 6.89 10.93
CA LYS A 137 -0.13 7.53 9.76
C LYS A 137 -0.48 8.97 10.09
N ARG A 138 -0.41 9.86 9.08
CA ARG A 138 -0.81 11.26 9.22
C ARG A 138 -2.03 11.57 8.36
N PHE A 139 -3.12 11.98 8.98
CA PHE A 139 -4.36 12.43 8.31
C PHE A 139 -4.80 13.78 8.87
N GLY A 140 -5.03 14.76 7.98
CA GLY A 140 -5.45 16.11 8.41
C GLY A 140 -4.49 16.81 9.39
N GLY A 141 -3.19 16.45 9.38
CA GLY A 141 -2.20 16.96 10.33
C GLY A 141 -2.17 16.24 11.68
N LYS A 142 -3.07 15.29 11.92
CA LYS A 142 -3.09 14.46 13.13
C LYS A 142 -2.39 13.12 12.89
N GLU A 143 -1.69 12.64 13.90
CA GLU A 143 -1.09 11.31 13.93
C GLU A 143 -2.12 10.29 14.44
N LEU A 144 -2.29 9.21 13.69
CA LEU A 144 -3.10 8.08 14.11
C LEU A 144 -2.23 7.10 14.92
N PRO A 145 -2.77 6.48 15.99
CA PRO A 145 -2.03 5.47 16.73
C PRO A 145 -1.58 4.30 15.84
N LEU A 146 -0.42 3.72 16.15
CA LEU A 146 0.16 2.60 15.40
C LEU A 146 -0.55 1.27 15.64
N GLU A 147 -1.02 1.08 16.86
CA GLU A 147 -1.69 -0.12 17.36
C GLU A 147 -2.74 0.31 18.38
N GLY A 148 -3.67 -0.60 18.67
CA GLY A 148 -4.69 -0.41 19.69
C GLY A 148 -6.10 -0.34 19.13
N TYR A 149 -7.05 -0.10 20.03
CA TYR A 149 -8.48 -0.17 19.73
C TYR A 149 -9.18 1.09 20.22
N GLU A 150 -10.08 1.60 19.39
CA GLU A 150 -10.99 2.68 19.76
C GLU A 150 -12.43 2.18 19.69
N SER A 151 -13.28 2.76 20.54
CA SER A 151 -14.71 2.48 20.53
C SER A 151 -15.44 3.42 19.58
N VAL A 152 -16.44 2.91 18.89
CA VAL A 152 -17.30 3.68 17.98
C VAL A 152 -18.74 3.21 18.14
N ASP A 153 -19.69 4.15 18.11
CA ASP A 153 -21.10 3.84 17.91
C ASP A 153 -21.34 3.74 16.40
N LEU A 154 -21.80 2.58 15.93
CA LEU A 154 -21.94 2.32 14.50
C LEU A 154 -23.01 3.22 13.88
N ALA A 155 -22.60 4.05 12.93
CA ALA A 155 -23.53 4.90 12.16
C ALA A 155 -24.33 4.12 11.10
N ILE A 156 -23.88 2.90 10.77
CA ILE A 156 -24.55 1.95 9.88
C ILE A 156 -24.17 0.54 10.34
N GLY A 157 -25.04 -0.44 10.14
CA GLY A 157 -24.74 -1.84 10.41
C GLY A 157 -23.48 -2.34 9.69
N SER A 158 -22.80 -3.31 10.30
CA SER A 158 -21.54 -3.89 9.84
C SER A 158 -21.44 -5.37 10.25
N LEU A 159 -20.36 -6.04 9.88
CA LEU A 159 -20.03 -7.40 10.31
C LEU A 159 -18.84 -7.37 11.26
N CYS A 160 -18.86 -8.25 12.26
CA CYS A 160 -17.74 -8.41 13.17
C CYS A 160 -16.64 -9.25 12.52
N ASP A 161 -15.42 -8.71 12.43
CA ASP A 161 -14.26 -9.42 11.86
C ASP A 161 -13.74 -10.58 12.74
N GLY A 162 -14.25 -10.71 13.97
CA GLY A 162 -13.89 -11.79 14.90
C GLY A 162 -14.78 -13.03 14.77
N CYS A 163 -16.10 -12.84 14.71
CA CYS A 163 -17.07 -13.94 14.68
C CYS A 163 -17.93 -14.01 13.40
N GLY A 164 -17.81 -13.04 12.50
CA GLY A 164 -18.67 -12.91 11.31
C GLY A 164 -20.12 -12.50 11.59
N GLY A 165 -20.46 -12.24 12.86
CA GLY A 165 -21.81 -11.87 13.27
C GLY A 165 -22.20 -10.45 12.86
N GLU A 166 -23.49 -10.23 12.64
CA GLU A 166 -24.07 -8.92 12.32
C GLU A 166 -24.04 -7.97 13.53
N MET A 167 -23.64 -6.72 13.26
CA MET A 167 -23.71 -5.59 14.18
C MET A 167 -24.63 -4.54 13.56
N HIS A 168 -25.53 -3.99 14.35
CA HIS A 168 -26.57 -3.09 13.86
C HIS A 168 -26.16 -1.61 14.04
N GLU A 169 -26.87 -0.72 13.35
CA GLU A 169 -26.76 0.72 13.60
C GLU A 169 -27.05 1.02 15.08
N GLY A 170 -26.21 1.86 15.69
CA GLY A 170 -26.26 2.21 17.11
C GLY A 170 -25.52 1.24 18.03
N ASP A 171 -25.08 0.07 17.55
CA ASP A 171 -24.27 -0.84 18.35
C ASP A 171 -22.90 -0.22 18.67
N LYS A 172 -22.42 -0.46 19.89
CA LYS A 172 -21.03 -0.15 20.25
C LYS A 172 -20.09 -1.20 19.70
N ALA A 173 -19.15 -0.79 18.86
CA ALA A 173 -18.07 -1.64 18.37
C ALA A 173 -16.72 -1.10 18.81
N LYS A 174 -15.70 -1.98 18.78
CA LYS A 174 -14.30 -1.58 18.87
C LYS A 174 -13.62 -1.88 17.56
N TYR A 175 -12.87 -0.93 17.03
CA TYR A 175 -12.11 -1.14 15.81
C TYR A 175 -10.62 -0.99 16.07
N HIS A 176 -9.82 -1.79 15.37
CA HIS A 176 -8.37 -1.69 15.41
C HIS A 176 -7.92 -0.46 14.62
N VAL A 177 -7.26 0.48 15.28
CA VAL A 177 -6.94 1.82 14.74
C VAL A 177 -6.06 1.78 13.47
N ARG A 178 -5.31 0.70 13.26
CA ARG A 178 -4.47 0.53 12.06
C ARG A 178 -5.15 -0.25 10.94
N THR A 179 -5.83 -1.36 11.25
CA THR A 179 -6.38 -2.27 10.22
C THR A 179 -7.83 -1.94 9.86
N GLY A 180 -8.54 -1.22 10.73
CA GLY A 180 -9.97 -0.97 10.59
C GLY A 180 -10.84 -2.18 10.92
N HIS A 181 -10.25 -3.33 11.27
CA HIS A 181 -11.02 -4.49 11.69
C HIS A 181 -11.89 -4.12 12.88
N THR A 182 -13.18 -4.39 12.78
CA THR A 182 -14.23 -3.97 13.70
C THR A 182 -14.82 -5.18 14.41
N TYR A 183 -14.93 -5.09 15.73
CA TYR A 183 -15.30 -6.18 16.61
C TYR A 183 -16.50 -5.80 17.47
N CYS A 184 -17.45 -6.73 17.60
CA CYS A 184 -18.58 -6.58 18.51
C CYS A 184 -18.13 -6.66 19.98
N GLN A 185 -19.00 -6.22 20.89
CA GLN A 185 -18.77 -6.25 22.35
C GLN A 185 -18.40 -7.64 22.89
N VAL A 186 -18.86 -8.72 22.23
CA VAL A 186 -18.56 -10.10 22.64
C VAL A 186 -17.12 -10.48 22.26
N CYS A 187 -16.70 -10.14 21.04
CA CYS A 187 -15.36 -10.43 20.55
C CYS A 187 -14.31 -9.49 21.16
N MET A 188 -14.68 -8.24 21.45
CA MET A 188 -13.78 -7.24 22.05
C MET A 188 -14.47 -6.51 23.22
N PRO A 189 -14.59 -7.13 24.41
CA PRO A 189 -15.19 -6.49 25.58
C PRO A 189 -14.41 -5.25 26.06
N GLU A 190 -15.03 -4.42 26.91
CA GLU A 190 -14.30 -3.35 27.59
C GLU A 190 -13.10 -3.89 28.41
N GLY A 191 -11.99 -3.15 28.43
CA GLY A 191 -10.76 -3.57 29.10
C GLY A 191 -9.92 -4.66 28.40
N SER A 192 -10.44 -5.33 27.35
CA SER A 192 -9.62 -6.27 26.57
C SER A 192 -8.55 -5.54 25.74
N SER A 193 -7.37 -6.18 25.62
CA SER A 193 -6.25 -5.71 24.78
C SER A 193 -6.22 -6.36 23.40
N GLU A 194 -6.91 -7.49 23.21
CA GLU A 194 -6.95 -8.26 21.96
C GLU A 194 -8.33 -8.90 21.75
N PRO A 195 -8.77 -9.08 20.48
CA PRO A 195 -10.06 -9.64 20.14
C PRO A 195 -10.06 -11.16 20.22
N LYS A 196 -11.20 -11.73 20.60
CA LYS A 196 -11.51 -13.15 20.41
C LYS A 196 -11.82 -13.37 18.94
N VAL A 197 -10.92 -14.01 18.23
CA VAL A 197 -11.09 -14.40 16.83
C VAL A 197 -11.51 -15.87 16.77
N ALA A 198 -12.54 -16.18 15.99
CA ALA A 198 -12.85 -17.57 15.68
C ALA A 198 -11.65 -18.23 14.97
N ALA A 199 -11.35 -19.49 15.30
CA ALA A 199 -10.28 -20.21 14.62
C ALA A 199 -10.63 -20.30 13.12
N THR A 200 -9.77 -19.72 12.28
CA THR A 200 -9.88 -19.86 10.82
C THR A 200 -9.55 -21.31 10.47
N SER A 201 -10.55 -22.07 10.03
CA SER A 201 -10.42 -23.41 9.45
C SER A 201 -9.74 -23.39 8.09
#